data_AF-A0A383DUJ8-F1
#
_entry.id   AF-A0A383DUJ8-F1
#
_cell.length_a   1.000
_cell.length_b   1.000
_cell.length_c   1.000
_cell.angle_alpha   90.00
_cell.angle_beta   90.00
_cell.angle_gamma   90.00
#
_symmetry.space_group_name_H-M   'P 1'
#
loop_
_entity.id
_entity.type
_entity.pdbx_description
1 polymer ?
#
loop_
_entity_poly.entity_id
_entity_poly.type
_entity_poly.pdbx_seq_one_letter_code
_entity_poly.pdbx_strand_id
1 'polypeptide(L)'
;MHLKINVIGLFLISLFIGCGLFESDDPGFSSEKIYVTKQGDDEVAVINLSDGTIDTILIDYSATDCMDILVDEECENSGCMWHEMGGGKMCMSMSSSTINGPHFTAIDNINRYLFVTSMESGWVGRYNLDNHQLIDKEMVGNMPALMVLNTDKEKLYVSSMMNMVASGGGMQSRTDISVIDYSDDFDMVMTNNIE
;
A
#
# COMPACT_ATOMS: atom_id res chain seq x y z
N MET A 1 -39.14 -18.49 64.13
CA MET A 1 -38.35 -19.24 63.14
C MET A 1 -39.33 -20.05 62.30
N HIS A 2 -39.57 -19.66 61.06
CA HIS A 2 -39.90 -20.52 59.91
C HIS A 2 -40.18 -19.61 58.70
N LEU A 3 -39.15 -19.53 57.85
CA LEU A 3 -39.11 -18.85 56.56
C LEU A 3 -39.99 -19.64 55.58
N LYS A 4 -40.97 -18.99 54.93
CA LYS A 4 -41.64 -19.55 53.75
C LYS A 4 -41.26 -18.69 52.55
N ILE A 5 -40.29 -19.18 51.79
CA ILE A 5 -39.86 -18.62 50.51
C ILE A 5 -40.95 -18.99 49.49
N ASN A 6 -41.60 -17.98 48.92
CA ASN A 6 -42.54 -18.16 47.82
C ASN A 6 -41.83 -17.75 46.53
N VAL A 7 -41.39 -18.74 45.75
CA VAL A 7 -40.82 -18.57 44.41
C VAL A 7 -42.00 -18.44 43.44
N ILE A 8 -42.35 -17.22 43.08
CA ILE A 8 -43.25 -16.95 41.96
C ILE A 8 -42.40 -16.30 40.87
N GLY A 9 -42.26 -17.04 39.78
CA GLY A 9 -41.43 -16.71 38.64
C GLY A 9 -41.80 -15.36 38.03
N LEU A 10 -40.78 -14.53 37.85
CA LEU A 10 -40.82 -13.41 36.93
C LEU A 10 -39.71 -13.64 35.90
N PHE A 11 -40.08 -14.28 34.80
CA PHE A 11 -39.25 -14.43 33.62
C PHE A 11 -39.12 -13.05 32.96
N LEU A 12 -38.15 -12.26 33.39
CA LEU A 12 -37.79 -10.99 32.73
C LEU A 12 -36.89 -11.31 31.55
N ILE A 13 -37.51 -11.43 30.38
CA ILE A 13 -36.83 -11.39 29.08
C ILE A 13 -36.35 -9.95 28.87
N SER A 14 -35.14 -9.65 29.33
CA SER A 14 -34.43 -8.43 28.93
C SER A 14 -33.81 -8.67 27.56
N LEU A 15 -34.57 -8.34 26.53
CA LEU A 15 -34.10 -8.26 25.15
C LEU A 15 -33.12 -7.07 25.08
N PHE A 16 -31.83 -7.34 25.22
CA PHE A 16 -30.76 -6.39 24.89
C PHE A 16 -30.71 -6.23 23.37
N ILE A 17 -31.63 -5.43 22.81
CA ILE A 17 -31.41 -4.81 21.51
C ILE A 17 -30.58 -3.57 21.77
N GLY A 18 -29.33 -3.63 21.33
CA GLY A 18 -28.38 -2.54 21.44
C GLY A 18 -27.00 -3.05 21.10
N CYS A 19 -26.81 -3.51 19.87
CA CYS A 19 -25.47 -3.56 19.28
C CYS A 19 -24.89 -2.15 19.43
N GLY A 20 -23.69 -2.06 20.01
CA GLY A 20 -22.96 -0.80 20.13
C GLY A 20 -22.83 -0.15 18.76
N LEU A 21 -23.58 0.93 18.58
CA LEU A 21 -23.37 1.96 17.58
C LEU A 21 -22.92 3.19 18.36
N PHE A 22 -21.65 3.18 18.75
CA PHE A 22 -20.90 4.43 18.91
C PHE A 22 -20.10 4.58 17.64
N GLU A 23 -20.76 5.07 16.60
CA GLU A 23 -20.09 5.66 15.45
C GLU A 23 -19.66 7.05 15.93
N SER A 24 -18.38 7.19 16.26
CA SER A 24 -17.79 8.51 16.39
C SER A 24 -17.81 9.13 15.00
N ASP A 25 -18.79 9.99 14.76
CA ASP A 25 -18.78 10.91 13.63
C ASP A 25 -17.52 11.78 13.77
N ASP A 26 -16.43 11.35 13.14
CA ASP A 26 -15.28 12.22 12.84
C ASP A 26 -15.74 13.18 11.73
N PRO A 27 -15.87 14.49 11.99
CA PRO A 27 -16.47 15.44 11.05
C PRO A 27 -15.56 15.75 9.84
N GLY A 28 -14.48 14.99 9.62
CA GLY A 28 -13.49 15.24 8.57
C GLY A 28 -13.47 14.25 7.40
N PHE A 29 -14.15 13.11 7.47
CA PHE A 29 -14.07 12.12 6.38
C PHE A 29 -15.40 11.39 6.17
N SER A 30 -16.10 11.77 5.10
CA SER A 30 -17.11 10.88 4.55
C SER A 30 -16.38 9.72 3.89
N SER A 31 -16.65 8.49 4.33
CA SER A 31 -16.19 7.21 3.76
C SER A 31 -16.74 6.94 2.36
N GLU A 32 -16.99 8.00 1.59
CA GLU A 32 -17.69 8.04 0.32
C GLU A 32 -16.83 7.57 -0.86
N LYS A 33 -15.58 7.13 -0.66
CA LYS A 33 -14.73 6.66 -1.76
C LYS A 33 -14.18 5.27 -1.49
N ILE A 34 -14.25 4.41 -2.51
CA ILE A 34 -13.55 3.11 -2.55
C ILE A 34 -12.44 3.18 -3.59
N TYR A 35 -11.25 2.69 -3.22
CA TYR A 35 -10.09 2.59 -4.10
C TYR A 35 -9.89 1.12 -4.48
N VAL A 36 -9.83 0.82 -5.77
CA VAL A 36 -9.66 -0.53 -6.30
C VAL A 36 -8.52 -0.54 -7.31
N THR A 37 -7.49 -1.35 -7.05
CA THR A 37 -6.37 -1.54 -7.95
C THR A 37 -6.78 -2.35 -9.18
N LYS A 38 -6.42 -1.85 -10.37
CA LYS A 38 -6.59 -2.51 -11.66
C LYS A 38 -5.22 -2.88 -12.22
N GLN A 39 -4.63 -3.95 -11.69
CA GLN A 39 -3.24 -4.36 -11.95
C GLN A 39 -2.88 -4.42 -13.45
N GLY A 40 -3.78 -4.90 -14.32
CA GLY A 40 -3.51 -5.02 -15.76
C GLY A 40 -3.59 -3.72 -16.55
N ASP A 41 -4.17 -2.67 -15.97
CA ASP A 41 -4.45 -1.40 -16.64
C ASP A 41 -3.58 -0.25 -16.10
N ASP A 42 -2.73 -0.50 -15.10
CA ASP A 42 -1.96 0.54 -14.38
C ASP A 42 -2.83 1.66 -13.81
N GLU A 43 -3.97 1.29 -13.23
CA GLU A 43 -4.91 2.25 -12.68
C GLU A 43 -5.36 1.89 -11.27
N VAL A 44 -5.74 2.89 -10.49
CA VAL A 44 -6.59 2.75 -9.31
C VAL A 44 -7.93 3.41 -9.61
N ALA A 45 -9.00 2.62 -9.62
CA ALA A 45 -10.36 3.13 -9.74
C ALA A 45 -10.78 3.76 -8.41
N VAL A 46 -11.35 4.96 -8.48
CA VAL A 46 -11.90 5.71 -7.34
C VAL A 46 -13.41 5.78 -7.51
N ILE A 47 -14.13 5.01 -6.70
CA ILE A 47 -15.58 4.90 -6.79
C ILE A 47 -16.20 5.80 -5.73
N ASN A 48 -16.94 6.83 -6.16
CA ASN A 48 -17.72 7.66 -5.25
C ASN A 48 -19.04 6.96 -4.91
N LEU A 49 -19.26 6.69 -3.63
CA LEU A 49 -20.44 6.00 -3.10
C LEU A 49 -21.68 6.90 -3.03
N SER A 50 -21.50 8.22 -3.03
CA SER A 50 -22.63 9.17 -2.95
C SER A 50 -23.43 9.21 -4.25
N ASP A 51 -22.76 9.14 -5.40
CA ASP A 51 -23.35 9.29 -6.73
C ASP A 51 -23.06 8.13 -7.70
N GLY A 52 -22.21 7.18 -7.29
CA GLY A 52 -21.81 6.03 -8.10
C GLY A 52 -20.84 6.36 -9.23
N THR A 53 -20.26 7.56 -9.26
CA THR A 53 -19.26 7.94 -10.26
C THR A 53 -17.94 7.20 -10.04
N ILE A 54 -17.23 6.94 -11.13
CA ILE A 54 -15.93 6.27 -11.11
C ILE A 54 -14.93 7.20 -11.77
N ASP A 55 -13.91 7.57 -11.01
CA ASP A 55 -12.71 8.27 -11.47
C ASP A 55 -11.52 7.29 -11.48
N THR A 56 -10.40 7.68 -12.06
CA THR A 56 -9.22 6.81 -12.23
C THR A 56 -7.94 7.57 -11.94
N ILE A 57 -7.07 6.97 -11.13
CA ILE A 57 -5.69 7.41 -10.91
C ILE A 57 -4.80 6.55 -11.80
N LEU A 58 -4.11 7.16 -12.74
CA LEU A 58 -3.11 6.47 -13.55
C LEU A 58 -1.85 6.26 -12.69
N ILE A 59 -1.40 5.01 -12.62
CA ILE A 59 -0.18 4.58 -11.95
C ILE A 59 0.92 4.53 -12.99
N ASP A 60 1.53 5.68 -13.19
CA ASP A 60 2.66 5.82 -14.09
C ASP A 60 3.84 6.39 -13.32
N TYR A 61 4.81 5.52 -13.05
CA TYR A 61 6.11 5.96 -12.51
C TYR A 61 7.09 6.33 -13.61
N SER A 62 6.61 6.42 -14.86
CA SER A 62 7.31 6.64 -16.12
C SER A 62 8.80 6.55 -15.92
N ALA A 63 9.30 5.32 -16.10
CA ALA A 63 10.71 5.00 -15.95
C ALA A 63 11.53 6.10 -16.62
N THR A 64 12.42 6.73 -15.85
CA THR A 64 13.63 7.31 -16.43
C THR A 64 14.13 6.27 -17.43
N ASP A 65 14.38 6.65 -18.69
CA ASP A 65 14.90 5.69 -19.66
C ASP A 65 16.22 5.16 -19.09
N CYS A 66 16.18 3.98 -18.49
CA CYS A 66 17.30 3.45 -17.74
C CYS A 66 18.52 3.35 -18.67
N MET A 67 18.31 3.19 -19.97
CA MET A 67 19.39 3.13 -20.95
C MET A 67 20.12 4.46 -21.15
N ASP A 68 19.44 5.58 -20.90
CA ASP A 68 20.05 6.92 -20.96
C ASP A 68 20.82 7.27 -19.69
N ILE A 69 20.64 6.50 -18.61
CA ILE A 69 21.38 6.66 -17.36
C ILE A 69 22.76 6.02 -17.49
N LEU A 70 23.80 6.85 -17.48
CA LEU A 70 25.20 6.43 -17.59
C LEU A 70 25.92 6.36 -16.23
N VAL A 71 25.21 6.63 -15.13
CA VAL A 71 25.74 6.70 -13.76
C VAL A 71 25.04 5.66 -12.89
N ASP A 72 25.84 4.85 -12.18
CA ASP A 72 25.39 3.75 -11.31
C ASP A 72 24.42 4.22 -10.22
N GLU A 73 24.79 5.25 -9.46
CA GLU A 73 23.97 5.80 -8.37
C GLU A 73 22.62 6.35 -8.85
N GLU A 74 22.59 7.03 -10.00
CA GLU A 74 21.36 7.55 -10.60
C GLU A 74 20.45 6.41 -11.12
N CYS A 75 21.06 5.30 -11.54
CA CYS A 75 20.35 4.11 -12.01
C CYS A 75 19.53 3.50 -10.88
N GLU A 76 20.15 3.27 -9.73
CA GLU A 76 19.49 2.69 -8.55
C GLU A 76 18.39 3.63 -8.04
N ASN A 77 18.65 4.94 -7.97
CA ASN A 77 17.68 5.94 -7.52
C ASN A 77 16.49 6.12 -8.49
N SER A 78 16.68 5.80 -9.76
CA SER A 78 15.61 5.81 -10.77
C SER A 78 14.78 4.52 -10.76
N GLY A 79 15.07 3.58 -9.85
CA GLY A 79 14.45 2.25 -9.77
C GLY A 79 14.84 1.30 -10.91
N CYS A 80 16.00 1.55 -11.48
CA CYS A 80 16.63 0.67 -12.45
C CYS A 80 17.70 -0.19 -11.73
N MET A 81 18.23 -1.20 -12.41
CA MET A 81 19.38 -1.98 -11.95
C MET A 81 20.58 -1.77 -12.84
N TRP A 82 21.73 -1.52 -12.21
CA TRP A 82 23.00 -1.52 -12.90
C TRP A 82 23.45 -2.95 -13.18
N HIS A 83 23.56 -3.30 -14.46
CA HIS A 83 23.96 -4.63 -14.89
C HIS A 83 25.34 -4.61 -15.56
N GLU A 84 26.24 -5.49 -15.07
CA GLU A 84 27.53 -5.76 -15.69
C GLU A 84 27.42 -6.99 -16.60
N MET A 85 27.47 -6.77 -17.91
CA MET A 85 27.52 -7.84 -18.91
C MET A 85 28.96 -7.91 -19.46
N GLY A 86 29.38 -9.07 -19.98
CA GLY A 86 30.76 -9.31 -20.45
C GLY A 86 31.29 -8.42 -21.60
N GLY A 87 30.56 -7.37 -21.98
CA GLY A 87 30.93 -6.32 -22.93
C GLY A 87 30.72 -4.88 -22.45
N GLY A 88 30.32 -4.64 -21.19
CA GLY A 88 30.10 -3.29 -20.65
C GLY A 88 29.15 -3.26 -19.47
N LYS A 89 29.09 -2.10 -18.80
CA LYS A 89 28.11 -1.82 -17.73
C LYS A 89 27.04 -0.92 -18.29
N MET A 90 25.78 -1.22 -17.99
CA MET A 90 24.65 -0.39 -18.41
C MET A 90 23.50 -0.47 -17.41
N CYS A 91 22.76 0.62 -17.31
CA CYS A 91 21.56 0.68 -16.51
C CYS A 91 20.37 0.10 -17.29
N MET A 92 19.60 -0.77 -16.64
CA MET A 92 18.44 -1.43 -17.23
C MET A 92 17.27 -1.39 -16.26
N SER A 93 16.04 -1.34 -16.77
CA SER A 93 14.85 -1.47 -15.93
C SER A 93 14.86 -2.82 -15.19
N MET A 94 14.48 -2.83 -13.92
CA MET A 94 14.26 -4.06 -13.14
C MET A 94 13.23 -4.98 -13.79
N SER A 95 12.27 -4.38 -14.49
CA SER A 95 11.16 -5.05 -15.15
C SER A 95 11.24 -4.81 -16.65
N SER A 96 11.18 -5.90 -17.44
CA SER A 96 10.93 -5.79 -18.88
C SER A 96 9.48 -5.38 -19.19
N SER A 97 8.64 -5.27 -18.15
CA SER A 97 7.24 -4.88 -18.27
C SER A 97 7.16 -3.36 -18.27
N THR A 98 6.46 -2.81 -19.25
CA THR A 98 6.04 -1.40 -19.25
C THR A 98 4.88 -1.16 -18.28
N ILE A 99 4.48 -2.18 -17.51
CA ILE A 99 3.33 -2.17 -16.61
C ILE A 99 3.85 -2.10 -15.17
N ASN A 100 3.32 -1.17 -14.38
CA ASN A 100 3.64 -0.99 -12.96
C ASN A 100 2.95 -2.03 -12.06
N GLY A 101 1.73 -2.42 -12.44
CA GLY A 101 0.96 -3.46 -11.78
C GLY A 101 0.53 -3.04 -10.37
N PRO A 102 -0.30 -2.00 -10.19
CA PRO A 102 -0.84 -1.65 -8.89
C PRO A 102 -1.57 -2.84 -8.27
N HIS A 103 -1.24 -3.18 -7.04
CA HIS A 103 -1.71 -4.41 -6.40
C HIS A 103 -2.54 -4.16 -5.15
N PHE A 104 -2.09 -3.27 -4.26
CA PHE A 104 -2.82 -2.95 -3.03
C PHE A 104 -2.77 -1.46 -2.71
N THR A 105 -3.81 -0.95 -2.05
CA THR A 105 -3.90 0.45 -1.60
C THR A 105 -4.12 0.54 -0.10
N ALA A 106 -3.56 1.57 0.52
CA ALA A 106 -3.82 1.89 1.92
C ALA A 106 -3.92 3.41 2.12
N ILE A 107 -4.66 3.86 3.14
CA ILE A 107 -5.02 5.28 3.28
C ILE A 107 -4.62 5.77 4.67
N ASP A 108 -3.91 6.88 4.73
CA ASP A 108 -3.77 7.70 5.92
C ASP A 108 -4.76 8.89 5.83
N ASN A 109 -5.82 8.83 6.62
CA ASN A 109 -6.84 9.88 6.64
C ASN A 109 -6.40 11.14 7.37
N ILE A 110 -5.42 11.04 8.28
CA ILE A 110 -4.93 12.15 9.09
C ILE A 110 -4.08 13.06 8.19
N ASN A 111 -3.10 12.46 7.51
CA ASN A 111 -2.19 13.19 6.64
C ASN A 111 -2.67 13.32 5.19
N ARG A 112 -3.86 12.79 4.87
CA ARG A 112 -4.47 12.85 3.53
C ARG A 112 -3.62 12.19 2.45
N TYR A 113 -3.12 10.99 2.73
CA TYR A 113 -2.30 10.21 1.79
C TYR A 113 -2.98 8.91 1.34
N LEU A 114 -2.85 8.61 0.05
CA LEU A 114 -3.15 7.32 -0.55
C LEU A 114 -1.83 6.65 -0.94
N PHE A 115 -1.60 5.43 -0.47
CA PHE A 115 -0.44 4.64 -0.80
C PHE A 115 -0.81 3.49 -1.72
N VAL A 116 0.05 3.18 -2.69
CA VAL A 116 -0.20 2.12 -3.69
C VAL A 116 1.05 1.25 -3.84
N THR A 117 0.94 -0.06 -3.57
CA THR A 117 1.99 -1.02 -3.96
C THR A 117 1.88 -1.32 -5.44
N SER A 118 3.01 -1.38 -6.13
CA SER A 118 3.08 -1.69 -7.56
C SER A 118 3.96 -2.90 -7.77
N MET A 119 3.31 -4.05 -7.90
CA MET A 119 3.92 -5.38 -7.83
C MET A 119 4.95 -5.60 -8.94
N GLU A 120 4.64 -5.19 -10.16
CA GLU A 120 5.48 -5.51 -11.32
C GLU A 120 6.69 -4.58 -11.42
N SER A 121 6.55 -3.32 -10.97
CA SER A 121 7.64 -2.34 -11.00
C SER A 121 8.40 -2.17 -9.69
N GLY A 122 7.92 -2.72 -8.58
CA GLY A 122 8.64 -2.75 -7.30
C GLY A 122 8.51 -1.50 -6.43
N TRP A 123 7.72 -0.54 -6.88
CA TRP A 123 7.53 0.74 -6.20
C TRP A 123 6.38 0.73 -5.20
N VAL A 124 6.48 1.60 -4.20
CA VAL A 124 5.34 2.09 -3.44
C VAL A 124 5.18 3.57 -3.73
N GLY A 125 4.03 3.97 -4.29
CA GLY A 125 3.73 5.37 -4.58
C GLY A 125 2.88 5.99 -3.47
N ARG A 126 3.15 7.25 -3.13
CA ARG A 126 2.33 8.09 -2.25
C ARG A 126 1.65 9.17 -3.08
N TYR A 127 0.34 9.29 -2.92
CA TYR A 127 -0.50 10.22 -3.64
C TYR A 127 -1.25 11.11 -2.64
N ASN A 128 -1.47 12.35 -3.02
CA ASN A 128 -2.37 13.23 -2.29
C ASN A 128 -3.80 12.70 -2.42
N LEU A 129 -4.48 12.49 -1.30
CA LEU A 129 -5.80 11.86 -1.26
C LEU A 129 -6.91 12.75 -1.84
N ASP A 130 -6.70 14.06 -1.88
CA ASP A 130 -7.72 15.03 -2.31
C ASP A 130 -7.69 15.26 -3.83
N ASN A 131 -6.50 15.37 -4.41
CA ASN A 131 -6.33 15.66 -5.85
C ASN A 131 -5.71 14.51 -6.66
N HIS A 132 -5.39 13.39 -6.01
CA HIS A 132 -4.81 12.18 -6.60
C HIS A 132 -3.48 12.38 -7.34
N GLN A 133 -2.75 13.46 -7.06
CA GLN A 133 -1.42 13.68 -7.64
C GLN A 133 -0.38 12.85 -6.88
N LEU A 134 0.56 12.25 -7.63
CA LEU A 134 1.73 11.60 -7.06
C LEU A 134 2.57 12.65 -6.31
N ILE A 135 2.86 12.37 -5.04
CA ILE A 135 3.75 13.18 -4.19
C ILE A 135 5.17 12.64 -4.40
N ASP A 136 5.37 11.36 -4.10
CA ASP A 136 6.62 10.65 -4.32
C ASP A 136 6.42 9.13 -4.42
N LYS A 137 7.52 8.42 -4.59
CA LYS A 137 7.56 6.96 -4.70
C LYS A 137 8.86 6.44 -4.09
N GLU A 138 8.80 5.26 -3.49
CA GLU A 138 9.97 4.62 -2.89
C GLU A 138 10.16 3.20 -3.42
N MET A 139 11.40 2.86 -3.76
CA MET A 139 11.75 1.56 -4.36
C MET A 139 11.86 0.51 -3.26
N VAL A 140 10.92 -0.43 -3.23
CA VAL A 140 10.88 -1.51 -2.25
C VAL A 140 11.53 -2.79 -2.79
N GLY A 141 11.60 -2.91 -4.12
CA GLY A 141 12.19 -4.05 -4.80
C GLY A 141 11.13 -5.08 -5.21
N ASN A 142 11.48 -6.36 -5.18
CA ASN A 142 10.69 -7.37 -5.90
C ASN A 142 9.27 -7.58 -5.33
N MET A 143 8.27 -7.41 -6.20
CA MET A 143 6.87 -7.81 -5.99
C MET A 143 6.25 -7.35 -4.67
N PRO A 144 6.22 -6.04 -4.35
CA PRO A 144 5.49 -5.53 -3.20
C PRO A 144 4.01 -5.90 -3.35
N ALA A 145 3.44 -6.45 -2.29
CA ALA A 145 2.13 -7.08 -2.29
C ALA A 145 1.15 -6.29 -1.45
N LEU A 146 1.11 -6.57 -0.14
CA LEU A 146 0.22 -5.94 0.82
C LEU A 146 1.01 -4.96 1.68
N MET A 147 0.34 -3.91 2.18
CA MET A 147 0.92 -2.98 3.13
C MET A 147 -0.03 -2.72 4.30
N VAL A 148 0.53 -2.35 5.45
CA VAL A 148 -0.21 -1.83 6.60
C VAL A 148 0.43 -0.55 7.10
N LEU A 149 -0.37 0.39 7.61
CA LEU A 149 0.11 1.66 8.14
C LEU A 149 0.19 1.64 9.66
N ASN A 150 1.17 2.36 10.18
CA ASN A 150 1.17 2.91 11.52
C ASN A 150 1.16 4.44 11.39
N THR A 151 -0.01 5.06 11.54
CA THR A 151 -0.20 6.51 11.38
C THR A 151 0.41 7.31 12.53
N ASP A 152 0.52 6.73 13.73
CA ASP A 152 1.12 7.44 14.88
C ASP A 152 2.63 7.66 14.73
N LYS A 153 3.28 6.77 13.96
CA LYS A 153 4.72 6.80 13.69
C LYS A 153 5.06 7.13 12.25
N GLU A 154 4.05 7.31 11.41
CA GLU A 154 4.18 7.60 9.99
C GLU A 154 5.04 6.55 9.26
N LYS A 155 4.70 5.26 9.48
CA LYS A 155 5.40 4.12 8.86
C LYS A 155 4.49 3.21 8.06
N LEU A 156 5.00 2.70 6.94
CA LEU A 156 4.40 1.62 6.16
C LEU A 156 5.20 0.34 6.36
N TYR A 157 4.50 -0.78 6.48
CA TYR A 157 5.10 -2.11 6.50
C TYR A 157 4.60 -2.88 5.28
N VAL A 158 5.50 -3.17 4.36
CA VAL A 158 5.19 -3.71 3.03
C VAL A 158 5.72 -5.14 2.96
N SER A 159 4.84 -6.07 2.58
CA SER A 159 5.22 -7.45 2.31
C SER A 159 5.56 -7.63 0.85
N SER A 160 6.45 -8.58 0.55
CA SER A 160 6.76 -9.01 -0.82
C SER A 160 6.15 -10.38 -1.11
N MET A 161 5.71 -10.60 -2.35
CA MET A 161 5.37 -11.95 -2.81
C MET A 161 6.63 -12.80 -2.96
N MET A 162 6.45 -14.12 -2.89
CA MET A 162 7.53 -15.07 -3.13
C MET A 162 7.99 -14.95 -4.59
N ASN A 163 9.27 -14.65 -4.79
CA ASN A 163 9.88 -14.68 -6.11
C ASN A 163 10.08 -16.15 -6.55
N MET A 164 9.32 -16.58 -7.55
CA MET A 164 9.56 -17.85 -8.23
C MET A 164 10.74 -17.66 -9.18
N VAL A 165 11.96 -17.92 -8.71
CA VAL A 165 13.16 -17.86 -9.57
C VAL A 165 12.99 -18.88 -10.71
N ALA A 166 12.68 -18.37 -11.89
CA ALA A 166 12.45 -19.16 -13.10
C ALA A 166 13.78 -19.68 -13.66
N SER A 167 14.45 -20.61 -12.96
CA SER A 167 15.41 -21.57 -13.53
C SER A 167 16.22 -22.25 -12.42
N GLY A 168 15.72 -23.37 -11.89
CA GLY A 168 16.54 -24.46 -11.30
C GLY A 168 17.34 -24.19 -10.02
N GLY A 169 17.46 -22.94 -9.57
CA GLY A 169 17.97 -22.58 -8.24
C GLY A 169 16.81 -22.54 -7.26
N GLY A 170 16.91 -23.29 -6.15
CA GLY A 170 15.83 -23.48 -5.20
C GLY A 170 15.16 -22.18 -4.71
N MET A 171 13.95 -22.34 -4.19
CA MET A 171 13.08 -21.29 -3.65
C MET A 171 13.85 -20.36 -2.69
N GLN A 172 14.20 -19.15 -3.15
CA GLN A 172 14.78 -18.11 -2.30
C GLN A 172 13.62 -17.25 -1.80
N SER A 173 13.00 -17.68 -0.70
CA SER A 173 12.00 -16.88 0.01
C SER A 173 12.72 -15.76 0.76
N ARG A 174 12.69 -14.53 0.26
CA ARG A 174 12.92 -13.37 1.14
C ARG A 174 11.59 -13.04 1.78
N THR A 175 11.40 -13.47 3.02
CA THR A 175 10.27 -13.11 3.89
C THR A 175 10.56 -11.80 4.62
N ASP A 176 11.16 -10.86 3.92
CA ASP A 176 11.57 -9.59 4.51
C ASP A 176 10.37 -8.63 4.43
N ILE A 177 10.06 -7.98 5.56
CA ILE A 177 9.08 -6.88 5.60
C ILE A 177 9.86 -5.60 5.39
N SER A 178 9.53 -4.87 4.34
CA SER A 178 10.09 -3.57 4.06
C SER A 178 9.39 -2.52 4.92
N VAL A 179 10.15 -1.61 5.52
CA VAL A 179 9.60 -0.52 6.32
C VAL A 179 9.94 0.80 5.62
N ILE A 180 8.92 1.62 5.42
CA ILE A 180 9.05 2.94 4.81
C ILE A 180 8.64 3.97 5.85
N ASP A 181 9.48 4.97 6.09
CA ASP A 181 9.15 6.16 6.86
C ASP A 181 8.59 7.23 5.90
N TYR A 182 7.41 7.78 6.22
CA TYR A 182 6.76 8.84 5.44
C TYR A 182 6.48 10.09 6.27
N SER A 183 7.20 10.27 7.39
CA SER A 183 7.05 11.44 8.27
C SER A 183 7.48 12.76 7.61
N ASP A 184 8.25 12.70 6.51
CA ASP A 184 8.48 13.86 5.65
C ASP A 184 7.38 13.97 4.59
N ASP A 185 6.79 15.16 4.46
CA ASP A 185 5.66 15.43 3.57
C ASP A 185 6.01 15.28 2.08
N PHE A 186 7.29 15.25 1.71
CA PHE A 186 7.76 15.23 0.33
C PHE A 186 8.46 13.92 -0.02
N ASP A 187 9.25 13.34 0.89
CA ASP A 187 10.05 12.16 0.58
C ASP A 187 9.75 10.97 1.52
N MET A 188 9.42 9.82 0.94
CA MET A 188 9.41 8.53 1.62
C MET A 188 10.79 7.90 1.58
N VAL A 189 11.18 7.23 2.67
CA VAL A 189 12.51 6.61 2.77
C VAL A 189 12.43 5.21 3.38
N MET A 190 13.07 4.25 2.72
CA MET A 190 13.28 2.90 3.27
C MET A 190 14.11 2.95 4.57
N THR A 191 13.63 2.24 5.59
CA THR A 191 14.28 2.18 6.91
C THR A 191 14.35 0.77 7.45
N ASN A 192 15.35 0.50 8.29
CA ASN A 192 15.49 -0.77 9.00
C ASN A 192 14.84 -0.73 10.41
N ASN A 193 14.26 0.41 10.80
CA ASN A 193 13.70 0.61 12.13
C ASN A 193 12.24 0.16 12.18
N ILE A 194 12.00 -1.05 12.68
CA ILE A 194 10.65 -1.64 12.80
C ILE A 194 9.80 -0.95 13.88
N GLU A 195 10.40 -0.12 14.75
CA GLU A 195 9.77 0.48 15.93
C GLU A 195 8.44 1.18 15.65
#